data_AF-B7FFP2-F1
#
_entry.id   AF-B7FFP2-F1
#
_cell.length_a   1.000
_cell.length_b   1.000
_cell.length_c   1.000
_cell.angle_alpha   90.00
_cell.angle_beta   90.00
_cell.angle_gamma   90.00
#
_symmetry.space_group_name_H-M   'P 1'
#
loop_
_entity.id
_entity.type
_entity.pdbx_description
1 polymer ?
#
loop_
_entity_poly.entity_id
_entity_poly.type
_entity_poly.pdbx_seq_one_letter_code
_entity_poly.pdbx_strand_id
1 'polypeptide(L)' 'GTQYRSGIYYYTPEQEKAARESLEQQQKKLNRKIVTEILPAKKFYRAEEYHQQYLEKGGRFGCKQSSSKGCNDPIRCYG' A
#
# COMPACT_ATOMS: atom_id res chain seq x y z
N GLY A 1 -2.70 8.01 -13.32
CA GLY A 1 -1.36 7.99 -13.95
C GLY A 1 -0.52 6.87 -13.38
N THR A 2 0.69 6.70 -13.90
CA THR A 2 1.62 5.61 -13.54
C THR A 2 2.08 5.65 -12.07
N GLN A 3 1.96 6.79 -11.40
CA GLN A 3 2.29 6.96 -9.97
C GLN A 3 1.32 6.24 -9.01
N TYR A 4 0.17 5.79 -9.50
CA TYR A 4 -0.85 5.10 -8.69
C TYR A 4 -0.96 3.60 -9.00
N ARG A 5 0.02 3.03 -9.71
CA ARG A 5 0.02 1.60 -10.05
C ARG A 5 0.25 0.74 -8.81
N SER A 6 -0.36 -0.44 -8.81
CA SER A 6 -0.16 -1.44 -7.75
C SER A 6 1.20 -2.13 -7.95
N GLY A 7 1.99 -2.25 -6.88
CA GLY A 7 3.28 -2.94 -6.93
C GLY A 7 3.76 -3.40 -5.55
N ILE A 8 4.49 -4.51 -5.53
CA ILE A 8 5.22 -5.02 -4.38
C ILE A 8 6.71 -4.99 -4.74
N TYR A 9 7.48 -4.26 -3.94
CA TYR A 9 8.92 -4.10 -4.14
C TYR A 9 9.70 -4.84 -3.06
N TYR A 10 10.30 -5.98 -3.41
CA TYR A 10 10.92 -6.90 -2.43
C TYR A 10 12.40 -6.62 -2.22
N TYR A 11 12.90 -6.90 -1.01
CA TYR A 11 14.32 -6.79 -0.65
C TYR A 11 15.03 -8.15 -0.62
N THR A 12 14.29 -9.24 -0.42
CA THR A 12 14.83 -10.60 -0.36
C THR A 12 14.10 -11.55 -1.29
N PRO A 13 14.75 -12.66 -1.73
CA PRO A 13 14.08 -13.69 -2.52
C PRO A 13 12.89 -14.34 -1.79
N GLU A 14 12.96 -14.42 -0.46
CA GLU A 14 11.87 -14.93 0.38
C GLU A 14 10.63 -14.05 0.28
N GLN A 15 10.80 -12.73 0.30
CA GLN A 15 9.71 -11.78 0.09
C GLN A 15 9.13 -11.86 -1.32
N GLU A 16 9.98 -12.07 -2.34
CA GLU A 16 9.51 -12.30 -3.71
C GLU A 16 8.60 -13.53 -3.78
N LYS A 17 9.06 -14.66 -3.23
CA LYS A 17 8.29 -15.91 -3.21
C LYS A 17 6.97 -15.73 -2.47
N ALA A 18 6.99 -15.15 -1.27
CA ALA A 18 5.78 -14.91 -0.49
C ALA A 18 4.78 -13.98 -1.20
N ALA A 19 5.27 -12.95 -1.89
CA ALA A 19 4.42 -12.04 -2.66
C ALA A 19 3.74 -12.74 -3.84
N ARG A 20 4.47 -13.60 -4.56
CA ARG A 20 3.92 -14.38 -5.69
C ARG A 20 2.86 -15.37 -5.23
N GLU A 21 3.14 -16.13 -4.18
CA GLU A 21 2.18 -17.08 -3.60
C GLU A 21 0.91 -16.38 -3.11
N SER A 22 1.06 -15.24 -2.44
CA SER A 22 -0.09 -14.43 -1.98
C SER A 22 -0.92 -13.89 -3.15
N LEU A 23 -0.27 -13.43 -4.23
CA LEU A 23 -0.96 -12.97 -5.44
C LEU A 23 -1.79 -14.08 -6.07
N GLU A 24 -1.22 -15.28 -6.21
CA GLU A 24 -1.95 -16.44 -6.76
C GLU A 24 -3.16 -16.83 -5.91
N GLN A 25 -3.01 -16.83 -4.58
CA GLN A 25 -4.11 -17.10 -3.66
C GLN A 25 -5.21 -16.03 -3.76
N GLN A 26 -4.83 -14.76 -3.87
CA GLN A 26 -5.78 -13.66 -3.96
C GLN A 26 -6.47 -13.61 -5.33
N GLN A 27 -5.77 -13.97 -6.41
CA GLN A 27 -6.32 -14.03 -7.75
C GLN A 27 -7.49 -15.02 -7.84
N LYS A 28 -7.45 -16.12 -7.09
CA LYS A 28 -8.56 -17.10 -7.03
C LYS A 28 -9.86 -16.50 -6.48
N LYS A 29 -9.77 -15.42 -5.69
CA LYS A 29 -10.93 -14.73 -5.08
C LYS A 29 -11.45 -13.58 -5.94
N LEU A 30 -10.73 -13.19 -6.99
CA LEU A 30 -11.05 -12.01 -7.80
C LEU A 30 -11.30 -12.41 -9.25
N ASN A 31 -12.43 -11.96 -9.79
CA ASN A 31 -12.79 -12.21 -11.20
C ASN A 31 -11.89 -11.43 -12.18
N ARG A 32 -11.36 -10.29 -11.74
CA ARG A 32 -10.45 -9.47 -12.55
C ARG A 32 -9.02 -9.92 -12.33
N LYS A 33 -8.24 -9.93 -13.41
CA LYS A 33 -6.80 -10.19 -13.35
C LYS A 33 -6.11 -9.12 -12.50
N ILE A 34 -5.33 -9.56 -11.51
CA ILE A 34 -4.45 -8.72 -10.71
C ILE A 34 -3.28 -8.30 -11.60
N VAL A 35 -3.03 -6.98 -11.65
CA VAL A 35 -1.96 -6.35 -12.45
C VAL A 35 -0.83 -5.80 -11.57
N THR A 36 -0.79 -6.21 -10.29
CA THR A 36 0.26 -5.84 -9.35
C THR A 36 1.62 -6.31 -9.85
N GLU A 37 2.56 -5.40 -10.02
CA GLU A 37 3.94 -5.75 -10.37
C GLU A 37 4.71 -6.26 -9.15
N ILE A 38 5.54 -7.29 -9.31
CA ILE A 38 6.44 -7.80 -8.27
C ILE A 38 7.86 -7.65 -8.79
N LEU A 39 8.59 -6.68 -8.25
CA LEU A 39 9.91 -6.27 -8.74
C LEU A 39 10.88 -6.05 -7.58
N PRO A 40 12.20 -6.14 -7.80
CA PRO A 40 13.18 -5.83 -6.76
C PRO A 40 13.08 -4.36 -6.33
N ALA A 41 13.21 -4.12 -5.03
CA ALA A 41 13.25 -2.77 -4.47
C ALA A 41 14.41 -1.97 -5.04
N LYS A 42 14.12 -0.74 -5.43
CA LYS A 42 15.09 0.25 -5.92
C LYS A 42 15.23 1.37 -4.89
N LYS A 43 16.04 2.38 -5.22
CA LYS A 43 16.23 3.57 -4.40
C LYS A 43 14.87 4.20 -4.04
N PHE A 44 14.62 4.32 -2.73
CA PHE A 44 13.44 4.98 -2.18
C PHE A 44 13.74 6.46 -1.94
N TYR A 45 12.90 7.33 -2.50
CA TYR A 45 12.95 8.77 -2.25
C TYR A 45 11.84 9.14 -1.28
N ARG A 46 12.21 9.55 -0.06
CA ARG A 46 11.24 9.96 0.95
C ARG A 46 10.52 11.23 0.47
N ALA A 47 9.19 11.19 0.48
CA ALA A 47 8.35 12.34 0.17
C ALA A 47 8.46 13.43 1.26
N GLU A 48 8.04 14.64 0.91
CA GLU A 48 8.03 15.83 1.77
C GLU A 48 7.25 15.60 3.07
N GLU A 49 7.61 16.34 4.12
CA GLU A 49 7.09 16.08 5.48
C GLU A 49 5.57 16.29 5.61
N TYR A 50 4.97 17.13 4.77
CA TYR A 50 3.51 17.33 4.77
C TYR A 50 2.73 16.11 4.24
N HIS A 51 3.38 15.21 3.48
CA HIS A 51 2.78 13.95 3.03
C HIS A 51 2.80 12.86 4.11
N GLN A 52 3.66 13.00 5.12
CA GLN A 52 3.92 11.98 6.12
C GLN A 52 2.79 11.96 7.16
N GLN A 53 2.23 10.77 7.44
CA GLN A 53 1.08 10.56 8.34
C GLN A 53 -0.11 11.51 8.08
N TYR A 54 -0.36 11.86 6.81
CA TYR A 54 -1.35 12.88 6.42
C TYR A 54 -2.75 12.65 7.02
N LEU A 55 -3.28 11.41 6.96
CA LEU A 55 -4.61 11.08 7.49
C LEU A 55 -4.68 11.09 9.02
N GLU A 56 -3.61 10.68 9.70
CA GLU A 56 -3.50 10.75 11.16
C GLU A 56 -3.38 12.21 11.64
N LYS A 57 -2.73 13.07 10.85
CA LYS A 57 -2.63 14.52 11.11
C LYS A 57 -3.94 15.28 10.87
N GLY A 58 -4.96 14.66 10.26
CA GLY A 58 -6.29 15.26 10.06
C GLY A 58 -6.76 15.30 8.61
N GLY A 59 -5.93 14.87 7.66
CA GLY A 59 -6.26 14.89 6.24
C GLY A 59 -6.68 16.27 5.73
N ARG A 60 -7.54 16.30 4.73
CA ARG A 60 -8.04 17.50 4.06
C ARG A 60 -9.07 18.26 4.90
N PHE A 61 -9.80 17.55 5.76
CA PHE A 61 -10.98 18.08 6.46
C PHE A 61 -10.76 18.32 7.96
N GLY A 62 -9.56 18.04 8.48
CA GLY A 62 -9.24 18.17 9.90
C GLY A 62 -9.69 16.99 10.77
N CYS A 63 -10.44 16.03 10.22
CA CYS A 63 -10.87 14.82 10.91
C CYS A 63 -9.77 13.75 10.88
N LYS A 64 -9.13 13.51 12.03
CA LYS A 64 -8.07 12.50 12.15
C LYS A 64 -8.61 11.07 11.99
N GLN A 65 -7.78 10.20 11.42
CA GLN A 65 -8.02 8.77 11.37
C GLN A 65 -6.98 8.05 12.24
N SER A 66 -7.41 7.10 13.05
CA SER A 66 -6.54 6.38 14.01
C SER A 66 -5.51 5.52 13.27
N SER A 67 -4.24 5.59 13.69
CA SER A 67 -3.15 4.71 13.23
C SER A 67 -2.80 3.61 14.23
N SER A 68 -3.61 3.48 15.31
CA SER A 68 -3.43 2.45 16.33
C SER A 68 -3.47 1.04 15.73
N LYS A 69 -2.56 0.18 16.19
CA LYS A 69 -2.52 -1.23 15.76
C LYS A 69 -3.86 -1.91 16.11
N GLY A 70 -4.43 -2.61 15.14
CA GLY A 70 -5.72 -3.29 15.31
C GLY A 70 -6.96 -2.41 15.15
N CYS A 71 -6.81 -1.12 14.82
CA CYS A 71 -7.95 -0.30 14.40
C CYS A 71 -8.56 -0.89 13.11
N ASN A 72 -9.88 -1.09 13.11
CA ASN A 72 -10.66 -1.60 11.97
C ASN A 72 -11.63 -0.54 11.42
N ASP A 73 -11.45 0.73 11.79
CA ASP A 73 -12.27 1.83 11.27
C ASP A 73 -12.03 1.97 9.76
N PRO A 74 -13.06 2.19 8.94
CA PRO A 74 -12.88 2.36 7.50
C PRO A 74 -11.98 3.55 7.17
N ILE A 75 -10.88 3.30 6.45
CA ILE A 75 -9.96 4.35 6.02
C ILE A 75 -10.60 5.18 4.91
N ARG A 76 -10.71 6.49 5.12
CA ARG A 76 -11.19 7.47 4.15
C ARG A 76 -10.02 8.05 3.36
N CYS A 77 -10.16 8.13 2.03
CA CYS A 77 -9.05 8.43 1.13
C CYS A 77 -8.33 9.76 1.40
N TYR A 78 -9.04 10.79 1.87
CA TYR A 78 -8.49 12.15 1.99
C TYR A 78 -8.63 12.78 3.38
N GLY A 79 -9.27 12.12 4.34
CA GLY A 79 -9.68 12.72 5.61
C GLY A 79 -11.07 12.26 6.00
#